data_AF-A0A7Y3P1R8-F1
#
_entry.id   AF-A0A7Y3P1R8-F1
#
_cell.length_a   1.000
_cell.length_b   1.000
_cell.length_c   1.000
_cell.angle_alpha   90.00
_cell.angle_beta   90.00
_cell.angle_gamma   90.00
#
_symmetry.space_group_name_H-M   'P 1'
#
loop_
_entity.id
_entity.type
_entity.pdbx_description
1 polymer ?
#
loop_
_entity_poly.entity_id
_entity_poly.type
_entity_poly.pdbx_seq_one_letter_code
_entity_poly.pdbx_strand_id
1 'polypeptide(L)'
;MLLEPTEHELVKGCLNGDAAFQRILYKRYAGKMLIVCLRYAKSREEAEDVLQEGFITVFEKLNQFKMQGSFEGWIRRIMVNKSIENYRKVTRLYQHMDVDDVEDTFVGPDDVAGNVDSKDLLNMIHQLPPVYKMVFNLYVFEGMSHKEIA
;
A
#
# COMPACT_ATOMS: atom_id res chain seq x y z
N MET A 1 1.66 -33.29 3.77
CA MET A 1 1.79 -32.09 2.92
C MET A 1 0.38 -31.58 2.70
N LEU A 2 -0.06 -30.55 3.44
CA LEU A 2 -1.38 -29.96 3.20
C LEU A 2 -1.28 -29.18 1.88
N LEU A 3 -2.12 -29.52 0.89
CA LEU A 3 -2.21 -28.74 -0.34
C LEU A 3 -2.63 -27.30 0.02
N GLU A 4 -1.90 -26.32 -0.48
CA GLU A 4 -2.30 -24.92 -0.40
C GLU A 4 -3.64 -24.73 -1.11
N PRO A 5 -4.64 -24.08 -0.48
CA PRO A 5 -5.94 -23.89 -1.10
C PRO A 5 -5.82 -23.00 -2.34
N THR A 6 -6.61 -23.33 -3.36
CA THR A 6 -6.80 -22.48 -4.53
C THR A 6 -7.38 -21.12 -4.11
N GLU A 7 -7.25 -20.10 -4.96
CA GLU A 7 -7.84 -18.78 -4.68
C GLU A 7 -9.35 -18.87 -4.42
N HIS A 8 -10.06 -19.67 -5.21
CA HIS A 8 -11.49 -19.86 -5.05
C HIS A 8 -11.86 -20.52 -3.71
N GLU A 9 -11.15 -21.57 -3.31
CA GLU A 9 -11.33 -22.20 -1.99
C GLU A 9 -11.00 -21.24 -0.86
N LEU A 10 -9.93 -20.45 -1.02
CA LEU A 10 -9.49 -19.48 -0.04
C LEU A 10 -10.54 -18.38 0.18
N VAL A 11 -11.06 -17.80 -0.89
CA VAL A 11 -12.11 -16.79 -0.84
C VAL A 11 -13.38 -17.39 -0.23
N LYS A 12 -13.82 -18.58 -0.70
CA LYS A 12 -15.02 -19.24 -0.18
C LYS A 12 -14.91 -19.55 1.32
N GLY A 13 -13.77 -20.05 1.78
CA GLY A 13 -13.53 -20.32 3.20
C GLY A 13 -13.57 -19.05 4.05
N CYS A 14 -12.96 -17.95 3.56
CA CYS A 14 -13.02 -16.66 4.24
C CYS A 14 -14.45 -16.09 4.32
N LEU A 15 -15.25 -16.23 3.24
CA LEU A 15 -16.65 -15.79 3.21
C LEU A 15 -17.54 -16.56 4.20
N ASN A 16 -17.18 -17.81 4.52
CA ASN A 16 -17.84 -18.60 5.55
C ASN A 16 -17.38 -18.24 6.98
N GLY A 17 -16.48 -17.28 7.14
CA GLY A 17 -15.94 -16.88 8.44
C GLY A 17 -14.90 -17.83 9.01
N ASP A 18 -14.30 -18.72 8.20
CA ASP A 18 -13.32 -19.69 8.68
C ASP A 18 -11.96 -19.01 8.96
N ALA A 19 -11.58 -19.00 10.24
CA ALA A 19 -10.35 -18.39 10.73
C ALA A 19 -9.07 -19.05 10.16
N ALA A 20 -9.11 -20.32 9.76
CA ALA A 20 -7.97 -20.99 9.13
C ALA A 20 -7.73 -20.42 7.72
N PHE A 21 -8.79 -20.24 6.93
CA PHE A 21 -8.69 -19.63 5.61
C PHE A 21 -8.30 -18.15 5.67
N GLN A 22 -8.86 -17.38 6.63
CA GLN A 22 -8.45 -15.99 6.84
C GLN A 22 -6.97 -15.87 7.19
N ARG A 23 -6.44 -16.77 8.03
CA ARG A 23 -5.01 -16.82 8.38
C ARG A 23 -4.14 -17.15 7.16
N ILE A 24 -4.56 -18.09 6.32
CA ILE A 24 -3.83 -18.44 5.09
C ILE A 24 -3.82 -17.26 4.13
N LEU A 25 -4.96 -16.58 3.95
CA LEU A 25 -5.07 -15.39 3.11
C LEU A 25 -4.13 -14.29 3.60
N TYR A 26 -4.18 -13.98 4.89
CA TYR A 26 -3.31 -12.98 5.48
C TYR A 26 -1.84 -13.32 5.25
N LYS A 27 -1.41 -14.55 5.58
CA LYS A 27 -0.02 -14.98 5.38
C LYS A 27 0.42 -14.89 3.91
N ARG A 28 -0.46 -15.22 2.97
CA ARG A 28 -0.16 -15.24 1.53
C ARG A 28 0.07 -13.84 0.96
N TYR A 29 -0.67 -12.83 1.44
CA TYR A 29 -0.66 -11.49 0.85
C TYR A 29 0.01 -10.41 1.72
N ALA A 30 0.11 -10.59 3.03
CA ALA A 30 0.55 -9.54 3.96
C ALA A 30 1.95 -9.01 3.66
N GLY A 31 2.92 -9.87 3.31
CA GLY A 31 4.28 -9.42 2.99
C GLY A 31 4.32 -8.47 1.79
N LYS A 32 3.60 -8.82 0.70
CA LYS A 32 3.52 -7.95 -0.48
C LYS A 32 2.75 -6.66 -0.19
N MET A 33 1.67 -6.77 0.57
CA MET A 33 0.85 -5.60 0.92
C MET A 33 1.56 -4.67 1.90
N LEU A 34 2.44 -5.17 2.76
CA LEU A 34 3.28 -4.34 3.61
C LEU A 34 4.22 -3.47 2.76
N ILE A 35 4.83 -4.03 1.71
CA ILE A 35 5.64 -3.26 0.76
C ILE A 35 4.80 -2.15 0.09
N VAL A 36 3.55 -2.45 -0.26
CA VAL A 36 2.62 -1.45 -0.80
C VAL A 36 2.42 -0.30 0.20
N CYS A 37 2.08 -0.61 1.45
CA CYS A 37 1.85 0.38 2.51
C CYS A 37 3.10 1.21 2.82
N LEU A 38 4.28 0.57 2.87
CA LEU A 38 5.56 1.23 3.14
C LEU A 38 5.86 2.36 2.14
N ARG A 39 5.44 2.26 0.88
CA ARG A 39 5.66 3.33 -0.11
C ARG A 39 4.94 4.64 0.24
N TYR A 40 3.89 4.58 1.06
CA TYR A 40 3.08 5.74 1.44
C TYR A 40 3.29 6.19 2.89
N ALA A 41 3.65 5.27 3.78
CA ALA A 41 3.83 5.55 5.22
C ALA A 41 5.12 6.36 5.51
N LYS A 42 5.15 7.04 6.65
CA LYS A 42 6.33 7.73 7.18
C LYS A 42 7.20 6.82 8.04
N SER A 43 6.62 5.76 8.62
CA SER A 43 7.34 4.76 9.40
C SER A 43 6.87 3.35 9.09
N ARG A 44 7.63 2.34 9.53
CA ARG A 44 7.23 0.94 9.43
C ARG A 44 6.00 0.63 10.29
N GLU A 45 5.93 1.20 11.49
CA GLU A 45 4.78 1.04 12.40
C GLU A 45 3.49 1.55 11.75
N GLU A 46 3.53 2.75 11.16
CA GLU A 46 2.39 3.30 10.42
C GLU A 46 2.00 2.41 9.23
N ALA A 47 2.97 1.81 8.53
CA ALA A 47 2.68 0.88 7.44
C ALA A 47 2.02 -0.41 7.95
N GLU A 48 2.44 -0.92 9.11
CA GLU A 48 1.87 -2.11 9.76
C GLU A 48 0.43 -1.84 10.25
N ASP A 49 0.15 -0.65 10.77
CA ASP A 49 -1.21 -0.24 11.17
C ASP A 49 -2.14 -0.14 9.95
N VAL A 50 -1.70 0.53 8.89
CA VAL A 50 -2.46 0.61 7.62
C VAL A 50 -2.69 -0.77 7.02
N LEU A 51 -1.69 -1.66 7.09
CA LEU A 51 -1.82 -3.05 6.65
C LEU A 51 -2.91 -3.78 7.43
N GLN A 52 -2.93 -3.64 8.76
CA GLN A 52 -3.92 -4.28 9.62
C GLN A 52 -5.34 -3.77 9.30
N GLU A 53 -5.55 -2.45 9.27
CA GLU A 53 -6.84 -1.86 8.89
C GLU A 53 -7.27 -2.26 7.47
N GLY A 54 -6.30 -2.35 6.56
CA GLY A 54 -6.50 -2.82 5.19
C GLY A 54 -7.02 -4.26 5.15
N PHE A 55 -6.43 -5.17 5.92
CA PHE A 55 -6.90 -6.56 5.99
C PHE A 55 -8.25 -6.71 6.67
N ILE A 56 -8.55 -5.90 7.70
CA ILE A 56 -9.91 -5.83 8.26
C ILE A 56 -10.90 -5.47 7.15
N THR A 57 -10.60 -4.43 6.38
CA THR A 57 -11.44 -4.00 5.25
C THR A 57 -11.55 -5.07 4.16
N VAL A 58 -10.47 -5.81 3.88
CA VAL A 58 -10.47 -6.94 2.94
C VAL A 58 -11.47 -8.00 3.36
N PHE A 59 -11.47 -8.41 4.62
CA PHE A 59 -12.40 -9.42 5.10
C PHE A 59 -13.84 -8.91 5.13
N GLU A 60 -14.07 -7.68 5.57
CA GLU A 60 -15.40 -7.04 5.58
C GLU A 60 -16.04 -6.92 4.20
N LYS A 61 -15.22 -6.63 3.17
CA LYS A 61 -15.68 -6.40 1.79
C LYS A 61 -15.46 -7.57 0.86
N LEU A 62 -14.99 -8.71 1.36
CA LEU A 62 -14.63 -9.86 0.53
C LEU A 62 -15.80 -10.35 -0.32
N ASN A 63 -17.02 -10.22 0.19
CA ASN A 63 -18.26 -10.56 -0.53
C ASN A 63 -18.48 -9.74 -1.81
N GLN A 64 -17.79 -8.60 -1.97
CA GLN A 64 -17.85 -7.75 -3.16
C GLN A 64 -16.88 -8.21 -4.26
N PHE A 65 -15.91 -9.08 -3.94
CA PHE A 65 -15.00 -9.62 -4.93
C PHE A 65 -15.70 -10.69 -5.78
N LYS A 66 -15.92 -10.37 -7.06
CA LYS A 66 -16.70 -11.21 -7.99
C LYS A 66 -15.92 -12.37 -8.61
N MET A 67 -14.74 -12.73 -8.09
CA MET A 67 -13.82 -13.70 -8.71
C MET A 67 -13.48 -13.34 -10.18
N GLN A 68 -13.42 -12.04 -10.48
CA GLN A 68 -13.08 -11.52 -11.80
C GLN A 68 -11.86 -10.61 -11.67
N GLY A 69 -10.88 -10.82 -12.55
CA GLY A 69 -9.59 -10.12 -12.48
C GLY A 69 -8.68 -10.66 -11.38
N SER A 70 -7.66 -9.88 -11.02
CA SER A 70 -6.67 -10.28 -10.04
C SER A 70 -7.16 -10.03 -8.61
N PHE A 71 -7.24 -11.08 -7.79
CA PHE A 71 -7.53 -10.94 -6.37
C PHE A 71 -6.45 -10.17 -5.63
N GLU A 72 -5.18 -10.41 -5.95
CA GLU A 72 -4.05 -9.61 -5.43
C GLU A 72 -4.22 -8.13 -5.78
N GLY A 73 -4.62 -7.81 -7.01
CA GLY A 73 -4.91 -6.44 -7.44
C GLY A 73 -6.09 -5.81 -6.67
N TRP A 74 -7.12 -6.59 -6.36
CA TRP A 74 -8.25 -6.12 -5.56
C TRP A 74 -7.84 -5.80 -4.11
N ILE A 75 -7.07 -6.67 -3.46
CA ILE A 75 -6.47 -6.42 -2.13
C ILE A 75 -5.57 -5.19 -2.17
N ARG A 76 -4.69 -5.10 -3.18
CA ARG A 76 -3.78 -3.97 -3.36
C ARG A 76 -4.52 -2.64 -3.45
N ARG A 77 -5.63 -2.58 -4.18
CA ARG A 77 -6.46 -1.37 -4.27
C ARG A 77 -7.01 -0.94 -2.91
N ILE A 78 -7.39 -1.89 -2.06
CA ILE A 78 -7.81 -1.57 -0.68
C ILE A 78 -6.65 -0.98 0.12
N MET A 79 -5.45 -1.57 0.04
CA MET A 79 -4.26 -1.09 0.75
C MET A 79 -3.85 0.31 0.34
N VAL A 80 -3.85 0.60 -0.96
CA VAL A 80 -3.55 1.92 -1.51
C VAL A 80 -4.57 2.94 -1.02
N ASN A 81 -5.87 2.63 -1.11
CA ASN A 81 -6.93 3.52 -0.62
C ASN A 81 -6.78 3.81 0.87
N LYS A 82 -6.48 2.79 1.69
CA LYS A 82 -6.23 2.96 3.13
C LYS A 82 -4.99 3.80 3.43
N SER A 83 -3.92 3.60 2.66
CA SER A 83 -2.70 4.41 2.76
C SER A 83 -2.97 5.89 2.47
N ILE A 84 -3.75 6.18 1.43
CA ILE A 84 -4.14 7.56 1.07
C ILE A 84 -5.05 8.16 2.15
N GLU A 85 -6.02 7.40 2.66
CA GLU A 85 -6.91 7.83 3.74
C GLU A 85 -6.10 8.22 4.98
N ASN A 86 -5.18 7.35 5.40
CA ASN A 86 -4.29 7.60 6.53
C ASN A 86 -3.41 8.84 6.31
N TYR A 87 -2.77 8.95 5.14
CA TYR A 87 -1.99 10.13 4.76
C TYR A 87 -2.80 11.44 4.88
N ARG A 88 -4.04 11.45 4.40
CA ARG A 88 -4.93 12.63 4.47
C ARG A 88 -5.32 12.96 5.92
N LYS A 89 -5.57 11.96 6.77
CA LYS A 89 -5.86 12.17 8.20
C LYS A 89 -4.68 12.80 8.91
N VAL A 90 -3.50 12.21 8.74
CA VAL A 90 -2.23 12.68 9.31
C VAL A 90 -1.94 14.10 8.82
N THR A 91 -2.04 14.38 7.53
CA THR A 91 -1.78 15.72 6.98
C THR A 91 -2.77 16.77 7.50
N ARG A 92 -4.07 16.45 7.61
CA ARG A 92 -5.08 17.35 8.20
C ARG A 92 -4.83 17.64 9.68
N LEU A 93 -4.34 16.65 10.43
CA LEU A 93 -3.91 16.85 11.83
C LEU A 93 -2.71 17.80 11.94
N TYR A 94 -1.81 17.80 10.95
CA TYR A 94 -0.66 18.70 10.89
C TYR A 94 -0.92 20.06 10.22
N GLN A 95 -2.13 20.34 9.71
CA GLN A 95 -2.49 21.68 9.18
C GLN A 95 -2.60 22.77 10.28
N HIS A 96 -2.26 22.47 11.53
CA HIS A 96 -2.06 23.46 12.61
C HIS A 96 -0.58 23.76 12.90
N MET A 97 0.35 23.26 12.07
CA MET A 97 1.74 23.67 12.06
C MET A 97 2.00 24.37 10.73
N ASP A 98 2.40 25.64 10.80
CA ASP A 98 2.68 26.48 9.64
C ASP A 98 3.55 25.74 8.61
N VAL A 99 3.06 25.70 7.38
CA VAL A 99 3.77 25.17 6.21
C VAL A 99 4.55 26.33 5.60
N ASP A 100 5.49 26.88 6.37
CA ASP A 100 6.45 27.89 5.92
C ASP A 100 7.86 27.40 6.30
N ASP A 101 8.33 26.35 5.63
CA ASP A 101 9.75 26.12 5.32
C ASP A 101 9.88 24.82 4.54
N VAL A 102 9.92 24.94 3.21
CA VAL A 102 10.52 23.90 2.36
C VAL A 102 11.58 24.61 1.54
N GLU A 103 12.78 24.72 2.10
CA GLU A 103 13.95 25.11 1.30
C GLU A 103 14.22 24.02 0.26
N ASP A 104 14.15 24.43 -0.99
CA ASP A 104 14.31 23.60 -2.18
C ASP A 104 15.80 23.23 -2.35
N THR A 105 16.28 22.25 -1.59
CA THR A 105 17.63 21.71 -1.78
C THR A 105 17.59 20.58 -2.81
N PHE A 106 17.65 20.97 -4.09
CA PHE A 106 17.88 20.05 -5.19
C PHE A 106 19.35 19.59 -5.18
N VAL A 107 19.59 18.37 -4.70
CA VAL A 107 20.87 17.68 -4.90
C VAL A 107 20.74 16.81 -6.15
N GLY A 108 21.51 17.16 -7.19
CA GLY A 108 21.51 16.44 -8.47
C GLY A 108 21.97 14.98 -8.33
N PRO A 109 21.60 14.10 -9.27
CA PRO A 109 21.94 12.69 -9.19
C PRO A 109 23.43 12.48 -9.50
N ASP A 110 24.19 12.01 -8.50
CA ASP A 110 25.43 11.29 -8.75
C ASP A 110 25.11 9.84 -9.19
N ASP A 111 25.89 9.38 -10.17
CA ASP A 111 25.84 8.07 -10.81
C ASP A 111 25.49 6.90 -9.87
N VAL A 112 24.39 6.20 -10.16
CA VAL A 112 24.19 4.82 -9.69
C VAL A 112 23.76 3.95 -10.85
N ALA A 113 24.73 3.61 -11.70
CA ALA A 113 24.68 2.41 -12.54
C ALA A 113 24.92 1.19 -11.63
N GLY A 114 23.85 0.66 -11.05
CA GLY A 114 23.88 -0.57 -10.26
C GLY A 114 22.46 -1.10 -10.09
N ASN A 115 22.28 -2.42 -10.05
CA ASN A 115 20.98 -3.03 -9.75
C ASN A 115 20.44 -2.45 -8.44
N VAL A 116 19.49 -1.52 -8.54
CA VAL A 116 18.88 -0.86 -7.39
C VAL A 116 18.14 -1.92 -6.58
N ASP A 117 18.59 -2.19 -5.36
CA ASP A 117 17.87 -3.07 -4.45
C ASP A 117 16.51 -2.44 -4.14
N SER A 118 15.48 -3.29 -3.98
CA SER A 118 14.14 -2.92 -3.55
C SER A 118 14.13 -2.01 -2.31
N LYS A 119 15.11 -2.20 -1.41
CA LYS A 119 15.32 -1.37 -0.22
C LYS A 119 15.81 0.04 -0.56
N ASP A 120 16.74 0.16 -1.51
CA ASP A 120 17.29 1.45 -1.94
C ASP A 120 16.22 2.27 -2.67
N LEU A 121 15.42 1.61 -3.53
CA LEU A 121 14.28 2.26 -4.20
C LEU A 121 13.27 2.80 -3.17
N LEU A 122 12.96 2.02 -2.14
CA LEU A 122 12.04 2.44 -1.08
C LEU A 122 12.61 3.66 -0.33
N ASN A 123 13.90 3.66 0.01
CA ASN A 123 14.56 4.79 0.64
C ASN A 123 14.49 6.07 -0.22
N MET A 124 14.72 5.95 -1.53
CA MET A 124 14.60 7.08 -2.46
C MET A 124 13.16 7.62 -2.51
N ILE A 125 12.16 6.74 -2.55
CA ILE A 125 10.75 7.16 -2.47
C ILE A 125 10.49 7.91 -1.16
N HIS A 126 11.08 7.47 -0.04
CA HIS A 126 10.88 8.14 1.25
C HIS A 126 11.47 9.54 1.32
N GLN A 127 12.52 9.85 0.56
CA GLN A 127 13.13 11.19 0.47
C GLN A 127 12.26 12.21 -0.27
N LEU A 128 11.27 11.76 -1.05
CA LEU A 128 10.38 12.66 -1.76
C LEU A 128 9.50 13.47 -0.78
N PRO A 129 9.28 14.77 -1.03
CA PRO A 129 8.29 15.54 -0.29
C PRO A 129 6.90 14.85 -0.35
N PRO A 130 6.10 14.98 0.72
CA PRO A 130 4.88 14.18 0.90
C PRO A 130 3.92 14.15 -0.30
N VAL A 131 3.67 15.30 -0.93
CA VAL A 131 2.76 15.41 -2.08
C VAL A 131 3.34 14.73 -3.32
N TYR A 132 4.62 14.96 -3.63
CA TYR A 132 5.27 14.33 -4.79
C TYR A 132 5.36 12.81 -4.65
N LYS A 133 5.65 12.32 -3.44
CA LYS A 133 5.62 10.88 -3.11
C LYS A 133 4.29 10.24 -3.46
N MET A 134 3.19 10.90 -3.09
CA MET A 134 1.83 10.42 -3.37
C MET A 134 1.56 10.37 -4.88
N VAL A 135 1.80 11.47 -5.59
CA VAL A 135 1.56 11.55 -7.05
C VAL A 135 2.43 10.53 -7.80
N PHE A 136 3.71 10.43 -7.44
CA PHE A 136 4.65 9.47 -8.03
C PHE A 136 4.15 8.03 -7.86
N ASN A 137 3.75 7.65 -6.65
CA ASN A 137 3.30 6.30 -6.39
C ASN A 137 2.01 5.95 -7.16
N LEU A 138 1.05 6.89 -7.22
CA LEU A 138 -0.19 6.69 -7.98
C LEU A 138 0.06 6.57 -9.49
N TYR A 139 0.96 7.38 -10.02
CA TYR A 139 1.30 7.34 -11.45
C TYR A 139 2.08 6.08 -11.81
N VAL A 140 3.24 5.87 -11.18
CA VAL A 140 4.20 4.81 -11.56
C VAL A 140 3.72 3.42 -11.16
N PHE A 141 3.15 3.27 -9.97
CA PHE A 141 2.81 1.95 -9.44
C PHE A 141 1.32 1.61 -9.54
N GLU A 142 0.42 2.59 -9.53
CA GLU A 142 -1.02 2.35 -9.71
C GLU A 142 -1.49 2.56 -11.14
N GLY A 143 -0.66 3.13 -12.02
CA GLY A 143 -0.98 3.37 -13.42
C GLY A 143 -2.04 4.46 -13.63
N MET A 144 -2.27 5.31 -12.62
CA MET A 144 -3.24 6.40 -12.71
C MET A 144 -2.67 7.55 -13.53
N SER A 145 -3.46 8.14 -14.41
CA SER A 145 -3.04 9.33 -15.15
C SER A 145 -3.00 10.57 -14.24
N HIS A 146 -2.23 11.59 -14.62
CA HIS A 146 -2.22 12.89 -13.91
C HIS A 146 -3.61 13.50 -13.75
N LYS A 147 -4.51 13.27 -14.72
CA LYS A 147 -5.91 13.73 -14.68
C LYS A 147 -6.75 12.99 -13.64
N GLU A 148 -6.44 11.73 -13.35
CA GLU A 148 -7.13 10.92 -12.33
C GLU A 148 -6.58 11.19 -10.91
N ILE A 149 -5.39 11.78 -10.82
CA ILE A 149 -4.72 12.11 -9.54
C ILE A 149 -5.12 13.51 -9.04
N ALA A 150 -5.39 14.46 -9.96
CA ALA A 150 -5.72 15.86 -9.67
C ALA A 150 -7.13 16.07 -9.06
#